data_AF-A0A498L8P3-F1
#
_entry.id   AF-A0A498L8P3-F1
#
_cell.length_a   1.000
_cell.length_b   1.000
_cell.length_c   1.000
_cell.angle_alpha   90.00
_cell.angle_beta   90.00
_cell.angle_gamma   90.00
#
_symmetry.space_group_name_H-M   'P 1'
#
loop_
_entity.id
_entity.type
_entity.pdbx_description
1 polymer ?
#
loop_
_entity_poly.entity_id
_entity_poly.type
_entity_poly.pdbx_seq_one_letter_code
_entity_poly.pdbx_strand_id
1 'polypeptide(L)'
;MLSFRKPARRDRSDQETYKVSRWTPVIKDVMEDAVENKLDVKDWPYQSECPSAWNGSRAVSARQKHKGSSPDDLRSGSRLIIFVLGGVSYSEMRCAYEVTHANKSCEVIIGSTHILTPRGLLEDIYNLGKQPMETFTIEEGKL
;
A
#
# COMPACT_ATOMS: atom_id res chain seq x y z
N MET A 1 21.41 -12.05 7.19
CA MET A 1 21.10 -11.06 8.24
C MET A 1 20.29 -9.93 7.59
N LEU A 2 18.96 -9.99 7.63
CA LEU A 2 18.10 -8.96 7.03
C LEU A 2 18.30 -7.66 7.82
N SER A 3 18.94 -6.67 7.21
CA SER A 3 19.06 -5.33 7.77
C SER A 3 17.70 -4.66 7.66
N PHE A 4 16.89 -4.73 8.70
CA PHE A 4 15.64 -3.98 8.82
C PHE A 4 15.98 -2.50 9.03
N ARG A 5 16.28 -1.78 7.94
CA ARG A 5 16.36 -0.32 7.99
C ARG A 5 14.99 0.20 8.39
N LYS A 6 14.93 1.03 9.44
CA LYS A 6 13.69 1.69 9.82
C LYS A 6 13.32 2.65 8.69
N PRO A 7 12.11 2.56 8.10
CA PRO A 7 11.67 3.54 7.11
C PRO A 7 11.71 4.93 7.71
N ALA A 8 12.25 5.90 6.97
CA ALA A 8 12.23 7.29 7.40
C ALA A 8 10.76 7.73 7.54
N ARG A 9 10.38 8.27 8.70
CA ARG A 9 9.02 8.76 8.95
C ARG A 9 8.91 10.19 8.44
N ARG A 10 7.85 10.51 7.70
CA ARG A 10 7.58 11.88 7.27
C ARG A 10 7.28 12.75 8.50
N ASP A 11 7.85 13.96 8.52
CA ASP A 11 7.56 14.92 9.57
C ASP A 11 6.12 15.43 9.45
N ARG A 12 5.42 15.47 10.58
CA ARG A 12 4.02 15.85 10.72
C ARG A 12 3.80 16.75 11.93
N SER A 13 4.85 17.39 12.46
CA SER A 13 4.77 18.32 13.61
C SER A 13 3.72 19.41 13.42
N ASP A 14 3.50 19.83 12.18
CA ASP A 14 2.68 20.99 11.83
C ASP A 14 1.18 20.64 11.67
N GLN A 15 0.82 19.35 11.73
CA GLN A 15 -0.58 18.93 11.64
C GLN A 15 -1.30 19.01 12.99
N GLU A 16 -2.41 19.75 13.01
CA GLU A 16 -3.31 19.79 14.16
C GLU A 16 -3.85 18.37 14.45
N THR A 17 -3.30 17.74 15.48
CA THR A 17 -3.64 16.38 15.85
C THR A 17 -4.15 16.32 17.28
N TYR A 18 -5.21 15.55 17.50
CA TYR A 18 -5.71 15.28 18.85
C TYR A 18 -4.62 14.64 19.72
N LYS A 19 -4.56 15.03 21.00
CA LYS A 19 -3.54 14.53 21.95
C LYS A 19 -3.49 13.00 22.05
N VAL A 20 -4.62 12.32 21.88
CA VAL A 20 -4.76 10.86 21.96
C VAL A 20 -4.55 10.14 20.63
N SER A 21 -4.39 10.87 19.53
CA SER A 21 -4.34 10.33 18.16
C SER A 21 -3.11 10.80 17.38
N ARG A 22 -1.98 11.01 18.07
CA ARG A 22 -0.74 11.51 17.47
C ARG A 22 -0.06 10.51 16.52
N TRP A 23 -0.38 9.23 16.64
CA TRP A 23 0.25 8.19 15.84
C TRP A 23 -0.36 8.12 14.43
N THR A 24 0.50 8.18 13.42
CA THR A 24 0.13 7.94 12.02
C THR A 24 0.62 6.54 11.57
N PRO A 25 -0.22 5.72 10.92
CA PRO A 25 0.20 4.45 10.35
C PRO A 25 1.34 4.60 9.34
N VAL A 26 2.32 3.70 9.38
CA VAL A 26 3.50 3.71 8.49
C VAL A 26 3.09 3.62 7.03
N ILE A 27 2.03 2.87 6.72
CA ILE A 27 1.55 2.74 5.34
C ILE A 27 1.12 4.08 4.72
N LYS A 28 0.74 5.09 5.53
CA LYS A 28 0.41 6.42 5.02
C LYS A 28 1.64 7.09 4.39
N ASP A 29 2.80 6.97 5.03
CA ASP A 29 4.07 7.47 4.48
C ASP A 29 4.34 6.83 3.11
N VAL A 30 4.23 5.50 3.05
CA VAL A 30 4.45 4.71 1.83
C VAL A 30 3.46 5.09 0.71
N MET A 31 2.18 5.28 1.05
CA MET A 31 1.16 5.73 0.10
C MET A 31 1.49 7.10 -0.48
N GLU A 32 1.83 8.07 0.37
CA GLU A 32 2.18 9.43 -0.06
C GLU A 32 3.41 9.41 -0.97
N ASP A 33 4.47 8.69 -0.58
CA ASP A 33 5.70 8.59 -1.37
C ASP A 33 5.50 7.84 -2.69
N ALA A 34 4.66 6.80 -2.71
CA ALA A 34 4.31 6.09 -3.92
C ALA A 34 3.54 6.97 -4.92
N VAL A 35 2.58 7.78 -4.43
CA VAL A 35 1.82 8.70 -5.29
C VAL A 35 2.67 9.86 -5.78
N GLU A 36 3.62 10.33 -4.98
CA GLU A 36 4.59 11.37 -5.36
C GLU A 36 5.75 10.84 -6.23
N ASN A 37 5.81 9.53 -6.53
CA ASN A 37 6.95 8.85 -7.18
C ASN A 37 8.30 9.08 -6.48
N LYS A 38 8.29 9.16 -5.15
CA LYS A 38 9.48 9.33 -4.29
C LYS A 38 9.81 8.09 -3.45
N LEU A 39 9.07 6.99 -3.67
CA LEU A 39 9.30 5.74 -2.97
C LEU A 39 10.69 5.18 -3.33
N ASP A 40 11.47 4.80 -2.32
CA ASP A 40 12.81 4.27 -2.53
C ASP A 40 12.76 2.90 -3.23
N VAL A 41 13.32 2.84 -4.44
CA VAL A 41 13.39 1.64 -5.27
C VAL A 41 14.25 0.55 -4.63
N LYS A 42 15.16 0.92 -3.73
CA LYS A 42 15.99 -0.04 -3.00
C LYS A 42 15.17 -0.88 -2.02
N ASP A 43 14.26 -0.23 -1.31
CA ASP A 43 13.39 -0.89 -0.32
C ASP A 43 12.14 -1.50 -1.00
N TRP A 44 11.71 -0.92 -2.12
CA TRP A 44 10.55 -1.35 -2.91
C TRP A 44 10.90 -1.61 -4.38
N PRO A 45 11.58 -2.73 -4.70
CA PRO A 45 12.01 -3.04 -6.05
C PRO A 45 10.84 -3.43 -6.97
N TYR A 46 10.86 -2.94 -8.20
CA TYR A 46 9.94 -3.36 -9.25
C TYR A 46 10.21 -4.80 -9.70
N GLN A 47 9.17 -5.61 -9.85
CA GLN A 47 9.27 -7.01 -10.30
C GLN A 47 9.14 -7.16 -11.83
N SER A 48 8.78 -6.10 -12.54
CA SER A 48 8.69 -6.06 -14.01
C SER A 48 9.18 -4.70 -14.50
N GLU A 49 9.41 -4.55 -15.81
CA GLU A 49 9.79 -3.27 -16.41
C GLU A 49 8.90 -2.15 -15.87
N CYS A 50 9.56 -1.09 -15.38
CA CYS A 50 8.89 0.04 -14.75
C CYS A 50 7.79 0.54 -15.70
N PRO A 51 6.51 0.62 -15.26
CA PRO A 51 5.52 1.33 -16.04
C PRO A 51 6.07 2.73 -16.28
N SER A 52 6.11 3.15 -17.56
CA SER A 52 6.48 4.50 -17.94
C SER A 52 5.89 5.47 -16.94
N ALA A 53 6.76 6.26 -16.33
CA ALA A 53 6.47 7.06 -15.15
C ALA A 53 5.07 7.72 -15.23
N TRP A 54 4.45 7.87 -14.06
CA TRP A 54 3.10 8.40 -13.79
C TRP A 54 2.65 9.60 -14.66
N ASN A 55 3.59 10.32 -15.25
CA ASN A 55 3.42 11.26 -16.36
C ASN A 55 2.91 10.60 -17.66
N GLY A 56 1.64 10.20 -17.65
CA GLY A 56 0.72 10.48 -18.76
C GLY A 56 0.73 9.56 -19.99
N SER A 57 1.50 8.47 -19.99
CA SER A 57 1.43 7.51 -21.10
C SER A 57 0.39 6.43 -20.83
N ARG A 58 -0.84 6.70 -21.26
CA ARG A 58 -1.97 5.77 -21.27
C ARG A 58 -1.53 4.46 -21.93
N ALA A 59 -1.74 3.33 -21.25
CA ALA A 59 -1.64 2.02 -21.90
C ALA A 59 -2.70 1.94 -23.01
N VAL A 60 -2.26 2.04 -24.27
CA VAL A 60 -3.12 1.85 -25.44
C VAL A 60 -3.26 0.36 -25.69
N SER A 61 -4.37 -0.22 -25.22
CA SER A 61 -4.81 -1.52 -25.71
C SER A 61 -5.18 -1.40 -27.20
N ALA A 62 -4.56 -2.21 -28.05
CA ALA A 62 -4.81 -2.23 -29.49
C ALA A 62 -6.23 -2.73 -29.89
N ARG A 63 -7.13 -2.98 -28.93
CA ARG A 63 -8.47 -3.54 -29.17
C ARG A 63 -9.64 -2.67 -28.70
N GLN A 64 -9.43 -1.40 -28.35
CA GLN A 64 -10.54 -0.57 -27.86
C GLN A 64 -11.29 0.12 -29.00
N LYS A 65 -12.34 -0.56 -29.47
CA LYS A 65 -13.38 -0.01 -30.36
C LYS A 65 -14.06 1.18 -29.67
N HIS A 66 -14.10 2.33 -30.33
CA HIS A 66 -14.69 3.57 -29.81
C HIS A 66 -16.12 3.35 -29.29
N LYS A 67 -16.29 3.35 -27.97
CA LYS A 67 -17.59 3.47 -27.31
C LYS A 67 -17.55 4.77 -26.51
N GLY A 68 -18.55 5.63 -26.73
CA GLY A 68 -18.63 6.97 -26.15
C GLY A 68 -18.46 6.94 -24.63
N SER A 69 -17.45 7.67 -24.15
CA SER A 69 -17.11 7.83 -22.75
C SER A 69 -18.23 8.57 -22.02
N SER A 70 -18.83 7.95 -21.01
CA SER A 70 -19.63 8.67 -20.02
C SER A 70 -18.69 9.58 -19.19
N PRO A 71 -19.18 10.68 -18.58
CA PRO A 71 -18.35 11.57 -17.78
C PRO A 71 -17.77 10.92 -16.50
N ASP A 72 -18.18 9.69 -16.15
CA ASP A 72 -17.57 8.91 -15.06
C ASP A 72 -16.29 8.18 -15.48
N ASP A 73 -16.06 7.94 -16.79
CA ASP A 73 -14.78 7.43 -17.31
C ASP A 73 -13.67 8.50 -17.28
N LEU A 74 -14.00 9.75 -16.95
CA LEU A 74 -13.02 10.82 -16.68
C LEU A 74 -12.42 10.72 -15.26
N ARG A 75 -12.92 9.81 -14.41
CA ARG A 75 -12.23 9.37 -13.19
C ARG A 75 -11.16 8.31 -13.46
N SER A 76 -10.62 8.25 -14.68
CA SER A 76 -9.47 7.41 -15.04
C SER A 76 -8.17 7.99 -14.47
N GLY A 77 -8.14 8.17 -13.15
CA GLY A 77 -6.92 8.39 -12.40
C GLY A 77 -6.14 7.08 -12.32
N SER A 78 -4.82 7.18 -12.23
CA SER A 78 -3.98 6.01 -12.00
C SER A 78 -4.32 5.38 -10.65
N ARG A 79 -4.19 4.05 -10.54
CA ARG A 79 -4.61 3.30 -9.33
C ARG A 79 -3.40 2.75 -8.60
N LEU A 80 -3.31 3.02 -7.30
CA LEU A 80 -2.34 2.39 -6.41
C LEU A 80 -3.05 1.31 -5.59
N ILE A 81 -2.73 0.05 -5.86
CA ILE A 81 -3.29 -1.10 -5.13
C ILE A 81 -2.27 -1.59 -4.11
N ILE A 82 -2.66 -1.64 -2.85
CA ILE A 82 -1.82 -2.07 -1.71
C ILE A 82 -2.44 -3.30 -1.09
N PHE A 83 -1.64 -4.35 -0.92
CA PHE A 83 -2.04 -5.58 -0.24
C PHE A 83 -1.19 -5.82 1.00
N VAL A 84 -1.82 -5.80 2.18
CA VAL A 84 -1.16 -6.05 3.46
C VAL A 84 -1.32 -7.52 3.83
N LEU A 85 -0.19 -8.20 4.06
CA LEU A 85 -0.18 -9.58 4.52
C LEU A 85 -0.48 -9.64 6.02
N GLY A 86 -1.29 -10.62 6.43
CA GLY A 86 -1.65 -10.81 7.85
C GLY A 86 -2.80 -9.92 8.35
N GLY A 87 -3.40 -9.14 7.45
CA GLY A 87 -4.61 -8.37 7.70
C GLY A 87 -4.38 -6.85 7.73
N VAL A 88 -5.46 -6.08 7.58
CA VAL A 88 -5.42 -4.60 7.54
C VAL A 88 -6.28 -4.00 8.64
N SER A 89 -5.77 -3.00 9.34
CA SER A 89 -6.48 -2.29 10.39
C SER A 89 -7.33 -1.13 9.84
N TYR A 90 -8.34 -0.71 10.61
CA TYR A 90 -9.18 0.44 10.24
C TYR A 90 -8.41 1.76 10.12
N SER A 91 -7.34 1.96 10.90
CA SER A 91 -6.50 3.16 10.79
C SER A 91 -5.74 3.20 9.47
N GLU A 92 -5.28 2.06 8.96
CA GLU A 92 -4.63 1.95 7.64
C GLU A 92 -5.63 2.14 6.51
N MET A 93 -6.82 1.56 6.62
CA MET A 93 -7.92 1.80 5.68
C MET A 93 -8.29 3.28 5.59
N ARG A 94 -8.38 3.96 6.75
CA ARG A 94 -8.63 5.40 6.81
C ARG A 94 -7.53 6.19 6.07
N CYS A 95 -6.26 5.81 6.21
CA CYS A 95 -5.16 6.49 5.53
C CYS A 95 -5.30 6.43 3.99
N ALA A 96 -5.72 5.29 3.44
CA ALA A 96 -5.95 5.17 2.00
C ALA A 96 -7.00 6.17 1.48
N TYR A 97 -8.09 6.37 2.24
CA TYR A 97 -9.10 7.38 1.92
C TYR A 97 -8.54 8.79 2.00
N GLU A 98 -7.78 9.12 3.05
CA GLU A 98 -7.17 10.45 3.22
C GLU A 98 -6.23 10.79 2.05
N VAL A 99 -5.37 9.85 1.64
CA VAL A 99 -4.43 10.05 0.52
C VAL A 99 -5.18 10.17 -0.81
N THR A 100 -6.21 9.34 -1.04
CA THR A 100 -7.05 9.45 -2.25
C THR A 100 -7.77 10.80 -2.34
N HIS A 101 -8.26 11.33 -1.21
CA HIS A 101 -8.90 12.64 -1.18
C HIS A 101 -7.91 13.79 -1.41
N ALA A 102 -6.68 13.66 -0.90
CA ALA A 102 -5.60 14.63 -1.13
C ALA A 102 -5.14 14.62 -2.60
N ASN A 103 -5.15 13.46 -3.26
CA ASN A 103 -4.60 13.28 -4.60
C ASN A 103 -5.68 12.79 -5.59
N LYS A 104 -6.45 13.73 -6.16
CA LYS A 104 -7.55 13.41 -7.10
C LYS A 104 -7.13 12.68 -8.38
N SER A 105 -5.84 12.69 -8.72
CA SER A 105 -5.29 11.95 -9.88
C SER A 105 -4.97 10.48 -9.57
N CYS A 106 -4.95 10.09 -8.30
CA CYS A 106 -4.62 8.74 -7.85
C CYS A 106 -5.71 8.16 -6.96
N GLU A 107 -6.22 6.98 -7.32
CA GLU A 107 -7.10 6.21 -6.44
C GLU A 107 -6.29 5.17 -5.67
N VAL A 108 -6.26 5.29 -4.33
CA VAL A 108 -5.56 4.33 -3.46
C VAL A 108 -6.55 3.29 -2.95
N ILE A 109 -6.31 2.03 -3.31
CA ILE A 109 -7.10 0.88 -2.89
C ILE A 109 -6.23 0.02 -1.98
N ILE A 110 -6.69 -0.22 -0.75
CA ILE A 110 -6.01 -1.09 0.20
C ILE A 110 -6.84 -2.33 0.50
N GLY A 111 -6.17 -3.48 0.51
CA GLY A 111 -6.74 -4.77 0.85
C GLY A 111 -5.78 -5.60 1.68
N SER A 112 -6.27 -6.75 2.14
CA SER A 112 -5.48 -7.73 2.88
C SER A 112 -6.21 -9.08 2.87
N THR A 113 -5.67 -10.05 3.61
CA THR A 113 -6.33 -11.33 3.89
C THR A 113 -7.62 -11.16 4.69
N HIS A 114 -7.64 -10.28 5.69
CA HIS A 114 -8.79 -10.03 6.57
C HIS A 114 -8.70 -8.68 7.25
N ILE A 115 -9.85 -8.13 7.67
CA ILE A 115 -9.87 -6.86 8.41
C ILE A 115 -9.53 -7.14 9.88
N LEU A 116 -8.53 -6.42 10.39
CA LEU A 116 -8.03 -6.56 11.75
C LEU A 116 -8.71 -5.60 12.72
N THR A 117 -9.09 -6.16 13.87
CA THR A 117 -9.34 -5.41 15.10
C THR A 117 -8.19 -5.65 16.08
N PRO A 118 -7.94 -4.77 17.05
CA PRO A 118 -6.88 -4.99 18.04
C PRO A 118 -7.01 -6.32 18.79
N ARG A 119 -8.25 -6.77 19.04
CA ARG A 119 -8.52 -8.08 19.65
C ARG A 119 -8.19 -9.22 18.70
N GLY A 120 -8.65 -9.15 17.44
CA GLY A 120 -8.34 -10.18 16.44
C GLY A 120 -6.84 -10.36 16.23
N LEU A 121 -6.08 -9.26 16.19
CA LEU A 121 -4.61 -9.33 16.10
C LEU A 121 -3.98 -10.10 17.28
N LEU A 122 -4.45 -9.85 18.51
CA LEU A 122 -3.94 -10.57 19.69
C LEU A 122 -4.30 -12.06 19.66
N GLU A 123 -5.50 -12.39 19.19
CA GLU A 123 -5.94 -13.78 19.02
C GLU A 123 -5.10 -14.50 17.95
N ASP A 124 -4.83 -13.84 16.82
CA ASP A 124 -3.98 -14.36 15.74
C ASP A 124 -2.54 -14.62 16.23
N ILE A 125 -1.95 -13.67 16.96
CA ILE A 125 -0.60 -13.81 17.55
C ILE A 125 -0.59 -14.94 18.60
N TYR A 126 -1.61 -15.02 19.44
CA TYR A 126 -1.72 -16.05 20.46
C TYR A 126 -1.84 -17.45 19.85
N ASN A 127 -2.61 -17.59 18.77
CA ASN A 127 -2.75 -18.84 18.05
C ASN A 127 -1.46 -19.27 17.34
N LEU A 128 -0.69 -18.31 16.81
CA LEU A 128 0.63 -18.58 16.22
C LEU A 128 1.62 -19.17 17.24
N GLY A 129 1.51 -18.76 18.52
CA GLY A 129 2.36 -19.29 19.59
C GLY A 129 2.04 -20.72 20.06
N LYS A 130 0.91 -21.30 19.65
CA LYS A 130 0.45 -22.61 20.14
C LYS A 130 0.97 -23.80 19.36
N GLN A 131 1.27 -23.63 18.07
CA GLN A 131 1.78 -24.72 17.24
C GLN A 131 3.21 -24.42 16.82
N PRO A 132 4.14 -25.39 16.90
CA PRO A 132 5.43 -25.24 16.25
C PRO A 132 5.13 -25.06 14.75
N MET A 133 5.49 -23.90 14.19
CA MET A 133 5.44 -23.71 12.74
C MET A 133 6.23 -24.85 12.10
N GLU A 134 5.63 -25.51 11.11
CA GLU A 134 6.35 -26.49 10.30
C GLU A 134 7.62 -25.83 9.77
N THR A 135 8.75 -26.53 9.90
CA THR A 135 10.04 -26.00 9.48
C THR A 135 10.05 -25.89 7.96
N PHE A 136 9.76 -24.70 7.44
CA PHE A 136 9.90 -24.40 6.02
C PHE A 136 11.40 -24.30 5.68
N THR A 137 11.97 -25.39 5.18
CA THR A 137 13.28 -25.35 4.50
C THR A 137 13.08 -24.67 3.16
N ILE A 138 13.58 -23.44 3.03
CA ILE A 138 13.68 -22.77 1.74
C ILE A 138 14.73 -23.54 0.94
N GLU A 139 14.30 -24.41 0.03
CA GLU A 139 15.20 -24.92 -0.99
C GLU A 139 15.54 -23.75 -1.92
N GLU A 140 16.75 -23.22 -1.78
CA GLU A 140 17.30 -22.26 -2.74
C GLU A 140 17.37 -22.97 -4.10
N GLY A 141 16.36 -22.72 -4.93
CA GLY A 141 16.33 -23.12 -6.33
C GLY A 141 17.54 -22.54 -7.02
N LYS A 142 18.49 -23.43 -7.34
CA LYS A 142 19.69 -23.16 -8.13
C LYS A 142 19.25 -22.72 -9.53
N LEU A 143 19.46 -21.44 -9.84
CA LEU A 143 19.60 -20.95 -11.23
C LEU A 143 21.06 -21.11 -11.65
#